data_AF-A0A920KCN9-F1
#
_entry.id   AF-A0A920KCN9-F1
#
_cell.length_a   1.000
_cell.length_b   1.000
_cell.length_c   1.000
_cell.angle_alpha   90.00
_cell.angle_beta   90.00
_cell.angle_gamma   90.00
#
_symmetry.space_group_name_H-M   'P 1'
#
loop_
_entity.id
_entity.type
_entity.pdbx_description
1 polymer ?
#
loop_
_entity_poly.entity_id
_entity_poly.type
_entity_poly.pdbx_seq_one_letter_code
_entity_poly.pdbx_strand_id
1 'polypeptide(L)'
;MPDEMHAEWICNKLTELNKINNKNPFFMAVGFVKPHTPLYAPKKYFDMYPLENIILPEIKEDDIEDTHYTKNYPKSTMGLHYYEKLIESYRGNKGLRQFLRAYLACISFVDDLVGKILNGLEKNNFSKNTIVILTSDHGWQMGQKNYLYKNSPWEESTKIPLIIKIPGSMPSVVLEPVSLIDIFPTIIEMCNLKFETNKKLIEEK
;
A
#
# COMPACT_ATOMS: atom_id res chain seq x y z
N MET A 1 2.59 18.45 -2.34
CA MET A 1 1.50 17.50 -2.73
C MET A 1 0.81 16.99 -1.48
N PRO A 2 -0.43 16.46 -1.56
CA PRO A 2 -1.17 16.00 -0.38
C PRO A 2 -0.36 15.07 0.55
N ASP A 3 0.34 14.09 -0.04
CA ASP A 3 1.14 13.12 0.73
C ASP A 3 2.29 13.75 1.51
N GLU A 4 2.97 14.76 0.95
CA GLU A 4 3.99 15.52 1.67
C GLU A 4 3.40 16.27 2.86
N MET A 5 2.21 16.85 2.69
CA MET A 5 1.50 17.57 3.75
C MET A 5 1.10 16.62 4.88
N HIS A 6 0.68 15.39 4.56
CA HIS A 6 0.35 14.37 5.55
C HIS A 6 1.59 13.99 6.38
N ALA A 7 2.72 13.70 5.72
CA ALA A 7 3.96 13.36 6.41
C ALA A 7 4.50 14.52 7.26
N GLU A 8 4.42 15.75 6.74
CA GLU A 8 4.82 16.96 7.47
C GLU A 8 3.94 17.21 8.69
N TRP A 9 2.62 17.07 8.57
CA TRP A 9 1.69 17.24 9.68
C TRP A 9 2.02 16.27 10.83
N ILE A 10 2.31 15.00 10.51
CA ILE A 10 2.70 13.99 11.50
C ILE A 10 4.01 14.36 12.18
N CYS A 11 5.03 14.76 11.43
CA CYS A 11 6.32 15.16 11.99
C CYS A 11 6.19 16.38 12.93
N ASN A 12 5.36 17.35 12.54
CA ASN A 12 5.06 18.51 13.38
C ASN A 12 4.33 18.06 14.65
N LYS A 13 3.36 17.15 14.55
CA LYS A 13 2.62 16.66 15.71
C LYS A 13 3.50 15.90 16.69
N LEU A 14 4.39 15.04 16.21
CA LEU A 14 5.40 14.37 17.04
C LEU A 14 6.30 15.38 17.76
N THR A 15 6.71 16.44 17.06
CA THR A 15 7.52 17.51 17.67
C THR A 15 6.77 18.26 18.76
N GLU A 16 5.49 18.57 18.55
CA GLU A 16 4.63 19.18 19.58
C GLU A 16 4.50 18.29 20.82
N LEU A 17 4.20 16.99 20.64
CA LEU A 17 4.04 16.04 21.73
C LEU A 17 5.32 15.91 22.58
N ASN A 18 6.48 15.90 21.92
CA ASN A 18 7.77 15.87 22.60
C ASN A 18 8.03 17.17 23.39
N LYS A 19 7.77 18.34 22.79
CA LYS A 19 7.96 19.66 23.44
C LYS A 19 7.15 19.81 24.73
N ILE A 20 5.92 19.28 24.78
CA ILE A 20 5.08 19.33 25.97
C ILE A 20 5.33 18.17 26.94
N ASN A 21 6.34 17.33 26.70
CA ASN A 21 6.63 16.12 27.46
C ASN A 21 5.38 15.23 27.65
N ASN A 22 4.58 15.07 26.60
CA ASN A 22 3.30 14.35 26.65
C ASN A 22 3.50 12.94 27.25
N LYS A 23 2.74 12.64 28.30
CA LYS A 23 2.76 11.34 28.99
C LYS A 23 1.65 10.39 28.54
N ASN A 24 0.64 10.90 27.86
CA ASN A 24 -0.48 10.09 27.38
C ASN A 24 -0.09 9.33 26.11
N PRO A 25 -0.58 8.10 25.89
CA PRO A 25 -0.42 7.42 24.62
C PRO A 25 -1.11 8.20 23.50
N PHE A 26 -0.63 8.03 22.26
CA PHE A 26 -1.26 8.62 21.08
C PHE A 26 -1.58 7.54 20.04
N PHE A 27 -2.55 7.84 19.20
CA PHE A 27 -2.86 7.08 17.99
C PHE A 27 -2.85 8.05 16.81
N MET A 28 -2.13 7.70 15.74
CA MET A 28 -2.08 8.49 14.51
C MET A 28 -2.31 7.57 13.31
N ALA A 29 -3.32 7.88 12.52
CA ALA A 29 -3.57 7.24 11.22
C ALA A 29 -3.14 8.19 10.10
N VAL A 30 -2.32 7.69 9.18
CA VAL A 30 -1.78 8.47 8.06
C VAL A 30 -2.14 7.75 6.78
N GLY A 31 -2.95 8.39 5.93
CA GLY A 31 -3.31 7.84 4.63
C GLY A 31 -2.50 8.54 3.53
N PHE A 32 -1.69 7.79 2.79
CA PHE A 32 -1.10 8.30 1.54
C PHE A 32 -2.03 8.01 0.37
N VAL A 33 -2.16 8.96 -0.54
CA VAL A 33 -2.99 8.85 -1.75
C VAL A 33 -2.25 8.10 -2.84
N LYS A 34 -0.94 8.34 -3.00
CA LYS A 34 -0.13 7.58 -3.96
C LYS A 34 0.04 6.13 -3.47
N PRO A 35 0.08 5.14 -4.38
CA PRO A 35 0.15 5.26 -5.84
C PRO A 35 -1.23 5.29 -6.55
N HIS A 36 -2.33 5.74 -5.92
CA HIS A 36 -3.61 5.89 -6.64
C HIS A 36 -3.50 6.94 -7.77
N THR A 37 -4.22 6.69 -8.87
CA THR A 37 -4.32 7.60 -10.00
C THR A 37 -4.91 8.97 -9.64
N PRO A 38 -4.55 10.06 -10.34
CA PRO A 38 -3.55 10.13 -11.40
C PRO A 38 -2.12 9.91 -10.84
N LEU A 39 -1.27 9.26 -11.64
CA LEU A 39 0.08 8.88 -11.24
C LEU A 39 1.04 10.05 -11.48
N TYR A 40 1.33 10.79 -10.42
CA TYR A 40 2.29 11.88 -10.45
C TYR A 40 3.16 11.84 -9.19
N ALA A 41 4.43 12.20 -9.39
CA ALA A 41 5.46 12.29 -8.37
C ALA A 41 6.55 13.27 -8.87
N PRO A 42 7.42 13.80 -7.99
CA PRO A 42 8.55 14.62 -8.39
C PRO A 42 9.46 13.90 -9.38
N LYS A 43 10.03 14.63 -10.33
CA LYS A 43 10.85 14.07 -11.42
C LYS A 43 11.94 13.12 -10.94
N LYS A 44 12.58 13.41 -9.80
CA LYS A 44 13.64 12.56 -9.23
C LYS A 44 13.22 11.09 -9.07
N TYR A 45 11.95 10.80 -8.77
CA TYR A 45 11.46 9.44 -8.64
C TYR A 45 11.20 8.77 -9.99
N PHE A 46 10.82 9.53 -11.01
CA PHE A 46 10.72 9.01 -12.38
C PHE A 46 12.10 8.72 -12.99
N ASP A 47 13.13 9.42 -12.54
CA ASP A 47 14.51 9.24 -12.99
C ASP A 47 15.13 7.94 -12.41
N MET A 48 14.61 7.43 -11.29
CA MET A 48 15.01 6.13 -10.72
C MET A 48 14.60 4.94 -11.60
N TYR A 49 13.64 5.15 -12.50
CA TYR A 49 13.03 4.10 -13.32
C TYR A 49 13.14 4.43 -14.81
N PRO A 50 14.31 4.27 -15.44
CA PRO A 50 14.45 4.32 -16.90
C PRO A 50 13.50 3.34 -17.57
N LEU A 51 12.84 3.74 -18.65
CA LEU A 51 11.73 2.98 -19.25
C LEU A 51 12.21 1.62 -19.80
N GLU A 52 13.42 1.58 -20.33
CA GLU A 52 14.12 0.40 -20.82
C GLU A 52 14.36 -0.67 -19.75
N ASN A 53 14.42 -0.27 -18.48
CA ASN A 53 14.65 -1.16 -17.33
C ASN A 53 13.34 -1.62 -16.68
N ILE A 54 12.18 -1.10 -17.11
CA ILE A 54 10.88 -1.50 -16.58
C ILE A 54 10.57 -2.91 -17.04
N ILE A 55 10.50 -3.85 -16.11
CA ILE A 55 10.06 -5.23 -16.35
C ILE A 55 8.58 -5.32 -16.01
N LEU A 56 7.74 -5.70 -16.98
CA LEU A 56 6.34 -5.98 -16.72
C LEU A 56 6.19 -7.30 -15.95
N PRO A 57 5.12 -7.48 -15.16
CA PRO A 57 4.79 -8.80 -14.65
C PRO A 57 4.59 -9.79 -15.80
N GLU A 58 4.64 -11.08 -15.49
CA GLU A 58 4.27 -12.12 -16.44
C GLU A 58 2.78 -11.96 -16.81
N ILE A 59 2.52 -11.70 -18.10
CA ILE A 59 1.17 -11.60 -18.66
C ILE A 59 1.03 -12.78 -19.61
N LYS A 60 0.32 -13.80 -19.16
CA LYS A 60 0.06 -15.01 -19.94
C LYS A 60 -1.02 -14.72 -20.99
N GLU A 61 -0.79 -15.17 -22.22
CA GLU A 61 -1.78 -15.09 -23.30
C GLU A 61 -2.99 -15.97 -22.94
N ASP A 62 -4.19 -15.49 -23.27
CA ASP A 62 -5.47 -16.16 -22.99
C ASP A 62 -5.76 -16.48 -21.50
N ASP A 63 -4.99 -15.91 -20.57
CA ASP A 63 -5.10 -16.13 -19.11
C ASP A 63 -6.44 -15.67 -18.49
N ILE A 64 -7.24 -14.92 -19.25
CA ILE A 64 -8.59 -14.55 -18.82
C ILE A 64 -9.64 -15.61 -19.18
N GLU A 65 -9.37 -16.49 -20.16
CA GLU A 65 -10.37 -17.40 -20.72
C GLU A 65 -10.82 -18.48 -19.72
N ASP A 66 -9.90 -18.96 -18.89
CA ASP A 66 -10.15 -19.97 -17.85
C ASP A 66 -10.88 -19.41 -16.62
N THR A 67 -10.94 -18.08 -16.46
CA THR A 67 -11.59 -17.43 -15.32
C THR A 67 -13.10 -17.24 -15.49
N HIS A 68 -13.61 -17.35 -16.72
CA HIS A 68 -14.97 -16.95 -17.10
C HIS A 68 -15.36 -15.50 -16.73
N TYR A 69 -14.39 -14.64 -16.39
CA TYR A 69 -14.66 -13.28 -15.93
C TYR A 69 -15.41 -12.45 -16.99
N THR A 70 -14.99 -12.56 -18.26
CA THR A 70 -15.62 -11.86 -19.39
C THR A 70 -17.03 -12.34 -19.74
N LYS A 71 -17.46 -13.50 -19.22
CA LYS A 71 -18.85 -13.98 -19.35
C LYS A 71 -19.79 -13.31 -18.35
N ASN A 72 -19.26 -12.94 -17.18
CA ASN A 72 -20.01 -12.36 -16.07
C ASN A 72 -19.93 -10.83 -16.04
N TYR A 73 -18.84 -10.25 -16.57
CA TYR A 73 -18.56 -8.83 -16.56
C TYR A 73 -18.37 -8.30 -17.98
N PRO A 74 -19.06 -7.20 -18.36
CA PRO A 74 -18.91 -6.62 -19.69
C PRO A 74 -17.51 -6.02 -19.86
N LYS A 75 -17.04 -5.91 -21.12
CA LYS A 75 -15.77 -5.25 -21.46
C LYS A 75 -15.69 -3.78 -21.02
N SER A 76 -16.83 -3.13 -20.80
CA SER A 76 -16.92 -1.79 -20.24
C SER A 76 -16.56 -1.71 -18.75
N THR A 77 -16.40 -2.87 -18.07
CA THR A 77 -15.83 -2.94 -16.73
C THR A 77 -14.49 -2.22 -16.72
N MET A 78 -14.33 -1.30 -15.77
CA MET A 78 -13.24 -0.33 -15.73
C MET A 78 -11.86 -0.94 -16.05
N GLY A 79 -11.45 -2.01 -15.37
CA GLY A 79 -10.12 -2.57 -15.57
C GLY A 79 -9.89 -3.21 -16.94
N LEU A 80 -10.89 -3.90 -17.50
CA LEU A 80 -10.84 -4.44 -18.87
C LEU A 80 -10.78 -3.29 -19.89
N HIS A 81 -11.67 -2.31 -19.73
CA HIS A 81 -11.78 -1.19 -20.65
C HIS A 81 -10.48 -0.37 -20.73
N TYR A 82 -9.90 -0.03 -19.58
CA TYR A 82 -8.67 0.77 -19.55
C TYR A 82 -7.45 -0.02 -20.00
N TYR A 83 -7.39 -1.34 -19.77
CA TYR A 83 -6.36 -2.18 -20.35
C TYR A 83 -6.42 -2.13 -21.88
N GLU A 84 -7.60 -2.42 -22.47
CA GLU A 84 -7.81 -2.38 -23.93
C GLU A 84 -7.41 -1.02 -24.51
N LYS A 85 -7.90 0.08 -23.90
CA LYS A 85 -7.58 1.45 -24.34
C LYS A 85 -6.09 1.77 -24.27
N LEU A 86 -5.39 1.30 -23.24
CA LEU A 86 -3.95 1.54 -23.08
C LEU A 86 -3.15 0.77 -24.14
N ILE A 87 -3.50 -0.49 -24.41
CA ILE A 87 -2.86 -1.30 -25.44
C ILE A 87 -3.10 -0.71 -26.83
N GLU A 88 -4.34 -0.32 -27.15
CA GLU A 88 -4.71 0.34 -28.42
C GLU A 88 -3.90 1.63 -28.63
N SER A 89 -3.84 2.49 -27.61
CA SER A 89 -3.20 3.80 -27.69
C SER A 89 -1.69 3.72 -27.96
N TYR A 90 -1.03 2.67 -27.49
CA TYR A 90 0.42 2.48 -27.61
C TYR A 90 0.82 1.39 -28.61
N ARG A 91 -0.17 0.72 -29.24
CA ARG A 91 0.02 -0.43 -30.13
C ARG A 91 0.89 -1.52 -29.49
N GLY A 92 0.51 -1.91 -28.27
CA GLY A 92 1.17 -2.94 -27.48
C GLY A 92 1.63 -2.48 -26.10
N ASN A 93 2.56 -3.22 -25.51
CA ASN A 93 2.90 -3.13 -24.09
C ASN A 93 3.70 -1.89 -23.66
N LYS A 94 4.06 -1.00 -24.60
CA LYS A 94 4.75 0.26 -24.28
C LYS A 94 3.92 1.13 -23.31
N GLY A 95 2.60 1.12 -23.47
CA GLY A 95 1.69 1.83 -22.57
C GLY A 95 1.73 1.28 -21.14
N LEU A 96 1.71 -0.06 -20.99
CA LEU A 96 1.84 -0.73 -19.70
C LEU A 96 3.17 -0.39 -19.01
N ARG A 97 4.29 -0.38 -19.75
CA ARG A 97 5.60 -0.01 -19.18
C ARG A 97 5.63 1.41 -18.67
N GLN A 98 5.03 2.35 -19.41
CA GLN A 98 4.91 3.74 -18.95
C GLN A 98 4.03 3.86 -17.71
N PHE A 99 2.93 3.10 -17.66
CA PHE A 99 2.02 3.10 -16.52
C PHE A 99 2.69 2.52 -15.27
N LEU A 100 3.37 1.37 -15.41
CA LEU A 100 4.15 0.76 -14.34
C LEU A 100 5.29 1.67 -13.87
N ARG A 101 5.99 2.34 -14.79
CA ARG A 101 7.02 3.34 -14.45
C ARG A 101 6.47 4.43 -13.53
N ALA A 102 5.32 5.01 -13.89
CA ALA A 102 4.70 6.05 -13.09
C ALA A 102 4.22 5.52 -11.73
N TYR A 103 3.72 4.28 -11.69
CA TYR A 103 3.30 3.62 -10.46
C TYR A 103 4.48 3.39 -9.51
N LEU A 104 5.60 2.86 -10.01
CA LEU A 104 6.83 2.67 -9.23
C LEU A 104 7.42 3.99 -8.73
N ALA A 105 7.43 5.04 -9.55
CA ALA A 105 7.86 6.38 -9.12
C ALA A 105 6.98 6.92 -7.97
N CYS A 106 5.68 6.66 -8.00
CA CYS A 106 4.77 7.01 -6.91
C CYS A 106 5.07 6.20 -5.64
N ILE A 107 5.42 4.91 -5.77
CA ILE A 107 5.84 4.09 -4.63
C ILE A 107 7.10 4.65 -3.98
N SER A 108 8.17 4.92 -4.74
CA SER A 108 9.40 5.52 -4.15
C SER A 108 9.15 6.86 -3.50
N PHE A 109 8.24 7.66 -4.06
CA PHE A 109 7.85 8.93 -3.46
C PHE A 109 7.19 8.72 -2.08
N VAL A 110 6.27 7.77 -1.96
CA VAL A 110 5.64 7.45 -0.67
C VAL A 110 6.65 6.81 0.30
N ASP A 111 7.56 5.97 -0.19
CA ASP A 111 8.62 5.35 0.62
C ASP A 111 9.50 6.41 1.31
N ASP A 112 9.93 7.44 0.58
CA ASP A 112 10.64 8.60 1.14
C ASP A 112 9.84 9.31 2.25
N LEU A 113 8.51 9.42 2.08
CA LEU A 113 7.62 10.05 3.06
C LEU A 113 7.38 9.18 4.29
N VAL A 114 7.30 7.86 4.13
CA VAL A 114 7.30 6.90 5.24
C VAL A 114 8.61 7.04 6.02
N GLY A 115 9.75 7.08 5.32
CA GLY A 115 11.06 7.33 5.93
C GLY A 115 11.11 8.65 6.71
N LYS A 116 10.50 9.72 6.19
CA LYS A 116 10.37 11.01 6.90
C LYS A 116 9.62 10.86 8.23
N ILE A 117 8.51 10.12 8.27
CA ILE A 117 7.75 9.86 9.49
C ILE A 117 8.55 9.01 10.49
N LEU A 118 9.20 7.93 10.02
CA LEU A 118 10.03 7.07 10.87
C LEU A 118 11.19 7.85 11.51
N ASN A 119 11.87 8.70 10.73
CA ASN A 119 12.87 9.63 11.23
C ASN A 119 12.29 10.64 12.22
N GLY A 120 11.04 11.07 12.01
CA GLY A 120 10.32 11.94 12.93
C GLY A 120 10.07 11.29 14.29
N LEU A 121 9.73 10.00 14.32
CA LEU A 121 9.61 9.22 15.57
C LEU A 121 10.94 9.12 16.30
N GLU A 122 12.03 8.85 15.58
CA GLU A 122 13.37 8.76 16.17
C GLU A 122 13.85 10.09 16.76
N LYS A 123 13.78 11.17 15.98
CA LYS A 123 14.20 12.52 16.41
C LYS A 123 13.45 13.03 17.64
N ASN A 124 12.23 12.55 17.85
CA ASN A 124 11.37 12.93 18.97
C ASN A 124 11.30 11.88 20.09
N ASN A 125 12.24 10.91 20.11
CA ASN A 125 12.34 9.88 21.15
C ASN A 125 11.13 8.95 21.29
N PHE A 126 10.30 8.81 20.24
CA PHE A 126 9.13 7.93 20.22
C PHE A 126 9.40 6.57 19.53
N SER A 127 10.56 6.39 18.90
CA SER A 127 10.87 5.18 18.12
C SER A 127 10.88 3.87 18.94
N LYS A 128 11.16 3.96 20.25
CA LYS A 128 11.26 2.82 21.18
C LYS A 128 9.95 2.48 21.91
N ASN A 129 8.90 3.31 21.77
CA ASN A 129 7.62 3.09 22.44
C ASN A 129 6.41 3.21 21.50
N THR A 130 6.64 3.24 20.18
CA THR A 130 5.58 3.35 19.17
C THR A 130 5.55 2.10 18.30
N ILE A 131 4.38 1.46 18.24
CA ILE A 131 4.06 0.42 17.25
C ILE A 131 3.78 1.12 15.91
N VAL A 132 4.34 0.59 14.82
CA VAL A 132 4.10 1.10 13.46
C VAL A 132 3.49 -0.01 12.62
N ILE A 133 2.32 0.26 12.04
CA ILE A 133 1.63 -0.63 11.10
C ILE A 133 1.64 0.04 9.73
N LEU A 134 2.22 -0.63 8.73
CA LEU A 134 2.19 -0.21 7.33
C LEU A 134 1.38 -1.23 6.54
N THR A 135 0.33 -0.75 5.86
CA THR A 135 -0.57 -1.59 5.06
C THR A 135 -1.13 -0.81 3.87
N SER A 136 -1.85 -1.50 3.00
CA SER A 136 -2.68 -0.90 1.93
C SER A 136 -4.15 -1.31 2.08
N ASP A 137 -5.07 -0.57 1.49
CA ASP A 137 -6.50 -0.88 1.45
C ASP A 137 -6.83 -1.96 0.41
N HIS A 138 -6.09 -1.98 -0.70
CA HIS A 138 -6.21 -3.00 -1.75
C HIS A 138 -4.93 -3.07 -2.61
N GLY A 139 -4.82 -4.12 -3.42
CA GLY A 139 -3.70 -4.27 -4.36
C GLY A 139 -3.87 -3.47 -5.65
N TRP A 140 -3.02 -3.74 -6.64
CA TRP A 140 -3.12 -3.17 -7.98
C TRP A 140 -2.63 -4.13 -9.06
N GLN A 141 -3.50 -4.43 -10.01
CA GLN A 141 -3.24 -5.26 -11.18
C GLN A 141 -2.65 -4.46 -12.33
N MET A 142 -1.63 -5.03 -12.98
CA MET A 142 -0.79 -4.38 -13.96
C MET A 142 -0.72 -5.20 -15.25
N GLY A 143 -1.88 -5.50 -15.82
CA GLY A 143 -2.02 -6.11 -17.14
C GLY A 143 -2.18 -7.63 -17.15
N GLN A 144 -1.94 -8.32 -16.02
CA GLN A 144 -2.33 -9.73 -15.89
C GLN A 144 -3.81 -9.88 -16.24
N LYS A 145 -4.20 -10.97 -16.91
CA LYS A 145 -5.59 -11.24 -17.32
C LYS A 145 -6.25 -10.06 -18.05
N ASN A 146 -5.46 -9.33 -18.85
CA ASN A 146 -5.93 -8.18 -19.63
C ASN A 146 -6.68 -7.13 -18.81
N TYR A 147 -6.25 -6.90 -17.56
CA TYR A 147 -6.94 -6.04 -16.61
C TYR A 147 -5.97 -5.06 -15.95
N LEU A 148 -6.44 -3.84 -15.68
CA LEU A 148 -5.74 -2.81 -14.90
C LEU A 148 -6.52 -2.45 -13.65
N TYR A 149 -5.83 -1.87 -12.66
CA TYR A 149 -6.40 -1.33 -11.43
C TYR A 149 -6.76 -2.39 -10.39
N LYS A 150 -7.96 -2.29 -9.82
CA LYS A 150 -8.51 -3.10 -8.75
C LYS A 150 -9.95 -3.48 -9.10
N ASN A 151 -10.68 -4.07 -8.15
CA ASN A 151 -12.03 -4.63 -8.34
C ASN A 151 -12.03 -5.93 -9.15
N SER A 152 -10.94 -6.69 -9.06
CA SER A 152 -10.88 -8.07 -9.52
C SER A 152 -10.69 -9.01 -8.32
N PRO A 153 -11.07 -10.30 -8.44
CA PRO A 153 -10.95 -11.27 -7.36
C PRO A 153 -9.54 -11.87 -7.21
N TRP A 154 -8.58 -11.43 -8.04
CA TRP A 154 -7.24 -12.03 -8.12
C TRP A 154 -6.27 -11.44 -7.08
N GLU A 155 -5.15 -12.14 -6.86
CA GLU A 155 -4.16 -11.75 -5.84
C GLU A 155 -3.66 -10.32 -6.05
N GLU A 156 -3.48 -9.89 -7.30
CA GLU A 156 -2.99 -8.54 -7.60
C GLU A 156 -3.90 -7.45 -7.04
N SER A 157 -5.22 -7.68 -6.94
CA SER A 157 -6.17 -6.71 -6.37
C SER A 157 -6.36 -6.84 -4.86
N THR A 158 -6.02 -7.99 -4.29
CA THR A 158 -6.48 -8.38 -2.93
C THR A 158 -5.33 -8.59 -1.95
N LYS A 159 -4.16 -8.99 -2.44
CA LYS A 159 -2.96 -9.21 -1.64
C LYS A 159 -2.21 -7.90 -1.46
N ILE A 160 -2.00 -7.53 -0.21
CA ILE A 160 -1.43 -6.25 0.20
C ILE A 160 -0.20 -6.45 1.08
N PRO A 161 0.71 -5.47 1.18
CA PRO A 161 1.69 -5.47 2.25
C PRO A 161 0.98 -5.30 3.60
N LEU A 162 1.43 -6.04 4.62
CA LEU A 162 1.10 -5.80 6.02
C LEU A 162 2.37 -6.00 6.85
N ILE A 163 2.94 -4.89 7.33
CA ILE A 163 4.16 -4.88 8.13
C ILE A 163 3.82 -4.26 9.49
N ILE A 164 4.15 -4.96 10.56
CA ILE A 164 3.93 -4.51 11.94
C ILE A 164 5.28 -4.48 12.65
N LYS A 165 5.73 -3.28 13.03
CA LYS A 165 6.92 -3.07 13.86
C LYS A 165 6.48 -2.86 15.30
N ILE A 166 6.81 -3.80 16.17
CA ILE A 166 6.58 -3.72 17.61
C ILE A 166 7.93 -3.42 18.30
N PRO A 167 8.04 -2.41 19.18
CA PRO A 167 9.29 -2.16 19.88
C PRO A 167 9.74 -3.37 20.70
N GLY A 168 10.98 -3.83 20.46
CA GLY A 168 11.57 -4.97 21.17
C GLY A 168 11.25 -6.34 20.56
N SER A 169 10.42 -6.43 19.52
CA SER A 169 10.18 -7.71 18.82
C SER A 169 11.31 -8.04 17.85
N MET A 170 11.59 -9.33 17.68
CA MET A 170 12.50 -9.82 16.64
C MET A 170 11.79 -9.86 15.28
N PRO A 171 12.51 -9.65 14.16
CA PRO A 171 11.93 -9.83 12.83
C PRO A 171 11.46 -11.26 12.59
N SER A 172 10.29 -11.42 12.00
CA SER A 172 9.75 -12.70 11.56
C SER A 172 8.90 -12.52 10.29
N VAL A 173 8.64 -13.62 9.58
CA VAL A 173 7.71 -13.67 8.45
C VAL A 173 6.56 -14.58 8.86
N VAL A 174 5.34 -14.07 8.73
CA VAL A 174 4.10 -14.81 8.97
C VAL A 174 3.55 -15.24 7.60
N LEU A 175 3.31 -16.54 7.43
CA LEU A 175 2.82 -17.11 6.16
C LEU A 175 1.32 -17.40 6.22
N GLU A 176 0.75 -17.39 7.41
CA GLU A 176 -0.67 -17.59 7.68
C GLU A 176 -1.51 -16.49 7.01
N PRO A 177 -2.61 -16.85 6.33
CA PRO A 177 -3.52 -15.88 5.76
C PRO A 177 -4.15 -15.01 6.86
N VAL A 178 -4.05 -13.70 6.67
CA VAL A 178 -4.66 -12.67 7.53
C VAL A 178 -5.45 -11.68 6.68
N SER A 179 -6.33 -10.90 7.31
CA SER A 179 -7.19 -9.92 6.65
C SER A 179 -7.13 -8.56 7.31
N LEU A 180 -7.48 -7.50 6.58
CA LEU A 180 -7.58 -6.14 7.11
C LEU A 180 -8.51 -6.02 8.31
N ILE A 181 -9.54 -6.89 8.41
CA ILE A 181 -10.45 -6.93 9.56
C ILE A 181 -9.75 -7.35 10.87
N ASP A 182 -8.54 -7.92 10.77
CA ASP A 182 -7.75 -8.39 11.91
C ASP A 182 -6.99 -7.24 12.56
N ILE A 183 -6.75 -6.14 11.83
CA ILE A 183 -5.98 -5.00 12.34
C ILE A 183 -6.65 -4.39 13.59
N PHE A 184 -7.98 -4.24 13.58
CA PHE A 184 -8.69 -3.65 14.72
C PHE A 184 -8.50 -4.48 16.01
N PRO A 185 -8.88 -5.76 16.08
CA PRO A 185 -8.67 -6.55 17.30
C PRO A 185 -7.19 -6.66 17.67
N THR A 186 -6.27 -6.74 16.70
CA THR A 186 -4.82 -6.76 16.97
C THR A 186 -4.33 -5.47 17.66
N ILE A 187 -4.78 -4.29 17.23
CA ILE A 187 -4.42 -3.02 17.89
C ILE A 187 -4.95 -2.96 19.32
N ILE A 188 -6.19 -3.43 19.54
CA ILE A 188 -6.79 -3.49 20.88
C ILE A 188 -5.92 -4.33 21.83
N GLU A 189 -5.52 -5.53 21.38
CA GLU A 189 -4.69 -6.44 22.18
C GLU A 189 -3.29 -5.86 22.43
N MET A 190 -2.59 -5.41 21.39
CA MET A 190 -1.23 -4.85 21.52
C MET A 190 -1.18 -3.63 22.47
N CYS A 191 -2.26 -2.86 22.54
CA CYS A 191 -2.38 -1.69 23.42
C CYS A 191 -2.99 -2.02 24.79
N ASN A 192 -3.29 -3.30 25.09
CA ASN A 192 -3.96 -3.75 26.32
C ASN A 192 -5.26 -2.97 26.62
N LEU A 193 -6.05 -2.67 25.58
CA LEU A 193 -7.31 -1.97 25.72
C LEU A 193 -8.44 -2.96 26.05
N LYS A 194 -9.35 -2.57 26.94
CA LYS A 194 -10.54 -3.36 27.24
C LYS A 194 -11.61 -3.11 26.17
N PHE A 195 -11.89 -4.13 25.35
CA PHE A 195 -12.95 -4.08 24.36
C PHE A 195 -13.50 -5.49 24.11
N GLU A 196 -14.83 -5.63 23.97
CA GLU A 196 -15.45 -6.90 23.60
C GLU A 196 -15.49 -7.01 22.06
N THR A 197 -14.67 -7.91 21.49
CA THR A 197 -14.71 -8.24 20.07
C THR A 197 -15.44 -9.57 19.83
N ASN A 198 -16.30 -9.63 18.82
CA ASN A 198 -16.89 -10.91 18.38
C ASN A 198 -15.85 -11.89 17.83
N LYS A 199 -14.72 -11.36 17.35
CA LYS A 199 -13.55 -12.15 16.93
C LYS A 199 -12.63 -12.33 18.12
N LYS A 200 -12.58 -13.54 18.70
CA LYS A 200 -11.54 -13.92 19.65
C LYS A 200 -10.24 -14.13 18.87
N LEU A 201 -9.19 -13.40 19.25
CA LEU A 201 -7.85 -13.69 18.76
C LEU A 201 -7.44 -15.06 19.33
N ILE A 202 -6.73 -15.84 18.52
CA ILE A 202 -6.39 -17.22 18.86
C ILE A 202 -5.40 -17.16 20.03
N GLU A 203 -5.77 -17.72 21.18
CA GLU A 203 -4.84 -17.95 22.29
C GLU A 203 -3.68 -18.82 21.78
N GLU A 204 -2.44 -18.38 22.01
CA GLU A 204 -1.22 -19.09 21.58
C GLU A 204 -1.30 -20.58 21.97
N LYS A 205 -0.95 -21.46 21.02
CA LYS A 205 -0.69 -22.89 21.29
C LYS A 205 0.68 -23.08 21.93
#